data_AF-A0A3C0VD79-F1
#
_entry.id   AF-A0A3C0VD79-F1
#
_cell.length_a   1.000
_cell.length_b   1.000
_cell.length_c   1.000
_cell.angle_alpha   90.00
_cell.angle_beta   90.00
_cell.angle_gamma   90.00
#
_symmetry.space_group_name_H-M   'P 1'
#
loop_
_entity.id
_entity.type
_entity.pdbx_description
1 polymer ?
#
loop_
_entity_poly.entity_id
_entity_poly.type
_entity_poly.pdbx_seq_one_letter_code
_entity_poly.pdbx_strand_id
1 'polypeptide(L)'
;SGPHAAVAIFAPPPESTFMRGDANRSGKLDIADAIASLAYQFAAAAPPPCLDAADVDDDGRILINDPIYLLAWLFADGPPPRPPFPDAGPDTTEDQLTCWP
;
A
#
# COMPACT_ATOMS: atom_id res chain seq x y z
N SER A 1 -37.05 -6.46 -28.25
CA SER A 1 -36.15 -5.30 -28.24
C SER A 1 -36.14 -4.71 -26.84
N GLY A 2 -35.32 -5.24 -25.93
CA GLY A 2 -35.17 -4.71 -24.57
C GLY A 2 -34.05 -3.67 -24.53
N PRO A 3 -34.13 -2.62 -23.70
CA PRO A 3 -33.03 -1.68 -23.57
C PRO A 3 -31.89 -2.40 -22.84
N HIS A 4 -30.74 -2.49 -23.49
CA HIS A 4 -29.49 -2.77 -22.79
C HIS A 4 -29.27 -1.56 -21.88
N ALA A 5 -29.49 -1.74 -20.58
CA ALA A 5 -29.10 -0.76 -19.59
C ALA A 5 -27.60 -0.51 -19.77
N ALA A 6 -27.23 0.74 -20.02
CA ALA A 6 -25.84 1.15 -20.02
C ALA A 6 -25.28 0.85 -18.63
N VAL A 7 -24.26 -0.01 -18.56
CA VAL A 7 -23.46 -0.17 -17.34
C VAL A 7 -22.83 1.20 -17.10
N ALA A 8 -23.28 1.89 -16.05
CA ALA A 8 -22.59 3.08 -15.58
C ALA A 8 -21.19 2.64 -15.17
N ILE A 9 -20.19 3.04 -15.94
CA ILE A 9 -18.78 2.87 -15.58
C ILE A 9 -18.56 3.87 -14.45
N PHE A 10 -18.70 3.42 -13.21
CA PHE A 10 -18.25 4.19 -12.06
C PHE A 10 -16.72 4.12 -12.14
N ALA A 11 -16.08 5.16 -12.67
CA ALA A 11 -14.64 5.28 -12.53
C ALA A 11 -14.34 5.24 -11.02
N PRO A 12 -13.42 4.39 -10.54
CA PRO A 12 -12.97 4.50 -9.16
C PRO A 12 -12.46 5.94 -8.95
N PRO A 13 -12.70 6.55 -7.77
CA PRO A 13 -12.12 7.85 -7.49
C PRO A 13 -10.60 7.77 -7.68
N PRO A 14 -9.96 8.89 -8.06
CA PRO A 14 -8.52 8.91 -8.28
C PRO A 14 -7.80 8.42 -7.01
N GLU A 15 -6.92 7.45 -7.18
CA GLU A 15 -6.08 6.96 -6.10
C GLU A 15 -5.21 8.11 -5.57
N SER A 16 -5.12 8.19 -4.24
CA SER A 16 -4.26 9.15 -3.58
C SER A 16 -2.80 8.77 -3.80
N THR A 17 -1.93 9.77 -3.98
CA THR A 17 -0.49 9.52 -3.95
C THR A 17 -0.08 9.03 -2.57
N PHE A 18 0.88 8.12 -2.52
CA PHE A 18 1.41 7.56 -1.28
C PHE A 18 2.91 7.32 -1.40
N MET A 19 3.55 7.11 -0.25
CA MET A 19 4.93 6.64 -0.17
C MET A 19 4.88 5.16 0.22
N ARG A 20 5.36 4.27 -0.65
CA ARG A 20 5.36 2.83 -0.41
C ARG A 20 6.23 2.52 0.81
N GLY A 21 5.66 1.76 1.74
CA GLY A 21 6.22 1.50 3.07
C GLY A 21 5.75 2.43 4.18
N ASP A 22 5.04 3.53 3.91
CA ASP A 22 4.45 4.41 4.94
C ASP A 22 3.08 3.89 5.39
N ALA A 23 3.05 2.68 5.95
CA ALA A 23 1.81 1.98 6.30
C ALA A 23 0.95 2.74 7.32
N ASN A 24 1.54 3.62 8.14
CA ASN A 24 0.81 4.46 9.08
C ASN A 24 0.51 5.89 8.57
N ARG A 25 0.91 6.22 7.33
CA ARG A 25 0.71 7.53 6.67
C ARG A 25 1.27 8.70 7.48
N SER A 26 2.41 8.52 8.13
CA SER A 26 3.09 9.57 8.89
C SER A 26 3.93 10.52 8.03
N GLY A 27 4.17 10.18 6.76
CA GLY A 27 5.08 10.88 5.87
C GLY A 27 6.56 10.55 6.13
N LYS A 28 6.86 9.50 6.89
CA LYS A 28 8.20 9.01 7.17
C LYS A 28 8.17 7.48 7.11
N LEU A 29 9.19 6.88 6.51
CA LEU A 29 9.41 5.44 6.67
C LEU A 29 10.29 5.19 7.89
N ASP A 30 9.72 4.53 8.89
CA ASP A 30 10.46 4.04 10.05
C ASP A 30 9.88 2.70 10.59
N ILE A 31 10.34 2.29 11.77
CA ILE A 31 9.91 1.02 12.36
C ILE A 31 8.41 0.99 12.72
N ALA A 32 7.78 2.14 12.92
CA ALA A 32 6.35 2.23 13.24
C ALA A 32 5.48 1.73 12.08
N ASP A 33 5.96 1.81 10.83
CA ASP A 33 5.25 1.28 9.66
C ASP A 33 5.26 -0.24 9.62
N ALA A 34 6.41 -0.86 9.90
CA ALA A 34 6.50 -2.31 10.02
C ALA A 34 5.60 -2.84 11.16
N ILE A 35 5.55 -2.10 12.28
CA ILE A 35 4.66 -2.42 13.40
C ILE A 35 3.18 -2.29 12.98
N ALA A 36 2.81 -1.24 12.25
CA ALA A 36 1.44 -1.03 11.78
C ALA A 36 1.00 -2.17 10.84
N SER A 37 1.85 -2.56 9.88
CA SER A 37 1.59 -3.68 8.97
C SER A 37 1.41 -5.01 9.72
N LEU A 38 2.31 -5.32 10.67
CA LEU A 38 2.20 -6.54 11.50
C LEU A 38 0.96 -6.53 12.40
N ALA A 39 0.59 -5.37 12.97
CA ALA A 39 -0.60 -5.25 13.79
C ALA A 39 -1.89 -5.47 12.99
N TYR A 40 -1.94 -4.97 11.75
CA TYR A 40 -3.04 -5.25 10.83
C TYR A 40 -3.14 -6.76 10.51
N GLN A 41 -2.01 -7.38 10.16
CA GLN A 41 -1.99 -8.80 9.74
C GLN A 41 -2.29 -9.78 10.89
N PHE A 42 -1.82 -9.49 12.11
CA PHE A 42 -1.78 -10.49 13.19
C PHE A 42 -2.46 -10.07 14.50
N ALA A 43 -2.81 -8.80 14.68
CA ALA A 43 -3.37 -8.29 15.94
C ALA A 43 -4.79 -7.72 15.82
N ALA A 44 -5.47 -7.98 14.69
CA ALA A 44 -6.80 -7.44 14.40
C ALA A 44 -6.89 -5.91 14.55
N ALA A 45 -5.79 -5.20 14.29
CA ALA A 45 -5.79 -3.76 14.23
C ALA A 45 -6.60 -3.28 13.01
N ALA A 46 -6.93 -1.99 13.01
CA ALA A 46 -7.55 -1.36 11.84
C ALA A 46 -6.63 -1.50 10.61
N PRO A 47 -7.20 -1.60 9.39
CA PRO A 47 -6.42 -1.61 8.18
C PRO A 47 -5.58 -0.32 8.03
N PRO A 48 -4.39 -0.40 7.39
CA PRO A 48 -3.63 0.76 6.98
C PRO A 48 -4.53 1.76 6.23
N PRO A 49 -4.35 3.09 6.41
CA PRO A 49 -5.16 4.08 5.69
C PRO A 49 -4.97 4.04 4.17
N CYS A 50 -3.92 3.36 3.70
CA CYS A 50 -3.55 3.17 2.31
C CYS A 50 -2.95 1.76 2.22
N LEU A 51 -3.66 0.85 1.53
CA LEU A 51 -3.25 -0.55 1.45
C LEU A 51 -2.00 -0.71 0.58
N ASP A 52 -1.86 0.08 -0.49
CA ASP A 52 -0.67 0.06 -1.36
C ASP A 52 0.58 0.52 -0.60
N ALA A 53 0.45 1.40 0.39
CA ALA A 53 1.58 1.76 1.24
C ALA A 53 2.06 0.61 2.14
N ALA A 54 1.21 -0.38 2.41
CA ALA A 54 1.55 -1.54 3.23
C ALA A 54 2.02 -2.76 2.42
N ASP A 55 1.84 -2.76 1.10
CA ASP A 55 2.44 -3.69 0.14
C ASP A 55 3.78 -3.12 -0.31
N VAL A 56 4.83 -3.51 0.40
CA VAL A 56 6.18 -2.92 0.30
C VAL A 56 6.94 -3.49 -0.89
N ASP A 57 6.69 -4.76 -1.21
CA ASP A 57 7.33 -5.44 -2.33
C ASP A 57 6.53 -5.43 -3.64
N ASP A 58 5.36 -4.81 -3.63
CA ASP A 58 4.50 -4.48 -4.79
C ASP A 58 4.02 -5.75 -5.50
N ASP A 59 3.54 -6.72 -4.72
CA ASP A 59 3.06 -8.03 -5.19
C ASP A 59 1.54 -8.18 -5.26
N GLY A 60 0.81 -7.11 -4.89
CA GLY A 60 -0.63 -7.00 -4.83
C GLY A 60 -1.26 -7.63 -3.59
N ARG A 61 -0.47 -7.94 -2.55
CA ARG A 61 -0.92 -8.55 -1.30
C ARG A 61 -0.19 -7.97 -0.11
N ILE A 62 -0.89 -7.85 1.01
CA ILE A 62 -0.28 -7.49 2.29
C ILE A 62 -0.02 -8.78 3.08
N LEU A 63 1.24 -9.23 3.05
CA LEU A 63 1.74 -10.46 3.65
C LEU A 63 2.93 -10.17 4.58
N ILE A 64 3.44 -11.21 5.25
CA ILE A 64 4.51 -11.05 6.24
C ILE A 64 5.85 -10.63 5.60
N ASN A 65 6.04 -10.88 4.30
CA ASN A 65 7.19 -10.41 3.54
C ASN A 65 7.26 -8.88 3.49
N ASP A 66 6.14 -8.15 3.50
CA ASP A 66 6.15 -6.69 3.44
C ASP A 66 6.87 -6.00 4.61
N PRO A 67 6.49 -6.25 5.88
CA PRO A 67 7.22 -5.68 7.01
C PRO A 67 8.65 -6.23 7.10
N ILE A 68 8.91 -7.46 6.66
CA ILE A 68 10.28 -8.00 6.62
C ILE A 68 11.13 -7.25 5.58
N TYR A 69 10.58 -6.97 4.40
CA TYR A 69 11.22 -6.20 3.34
C TYR A 69 11.58 -4.81 3.84
N LEU A 70 10.62 -4.12 4.46
CA LEU A 70 10.83 -2.78 5.02
C LEU A 70 11.92 -2.77 6.10
N LEU A 71 11.89 -3.74 7.02
CA LEU A 71 12.90 -3.86 8.07
C LEU A 71 14.29 -4.19 7.50
N ALA A 72 14.36 -4.98 6.43
CA ALA A 72 15.62 -5.26 5.74
C ALA A 72 16.22 -3.99 5.13
N TRP A 73 15.41 -3.13 4.50
CA TRP A 73 15.86 -1.82 4.03
C TRP A 73 16.31 -0.90 5.18
N LEU A 74 15.52 -0.81 6.25
CA LEU A 74 15.80 0.09 7.39
C LEU A 74 17.07 -0.28 8.16
N PHE A 75 17.39 -1.57 8.28
CA PHE A 75 18.37 -2.04 9.28
C PHE A 75 19.40 -3.05 8.76
N ALA A 76 19.28 -3.55 7.53
CA ALA A 76 20.11 -4.66 7.05
C ALA A 76 20.63 -4.46 5.61
N ASP A 77 20.76 -3.21 5.16
CA ASP A 77 21.21 -2.85 3.80
C ASP A 77 20.42 -3.57 2.68
N GLY A 78 19.14 -3.83 2.94
CA GLY A 78 18.21 -4.39 1.97
C GLY A 78 17.86 -3.42 0.84
N PRO A 79 17.24 -3.90 -0.26
CA PRO A 79 16.76 -3.04 -1.33
C PRO A 79 15.71 -2.03 -0.81
N PRO A 80 15.64 -0.81 -1.37
CA PRO A 80 14.58 0.14 -1.01
C PRO A 80 13.20 -0.39 -1.39
N PRO A 81 12.12 0.09 -0.75
CA PRO A 81 10.74 -0.18 -1.17
C PRO A 81 10.56 0.04 -2.67
N ARG A 82 9.63 -0.71 -3.28
CA ARG A 82 9.27 -0.49 -4.68
C ARG A 82 8.68 0.91 -4.85
N PRO A 83 8.75 1.51 -6.05
CA PRO A 83 8.09 2.79 -6.31
C PRO A 83 6.59 2.72 -5.99
N PRO A 84 5.96 3.78 -5.47
CA PRO A 84 6.50 5.13 -5.24
C PRO A 84 7.31 5.28 -3.93
N PHE A 85 8.61 5.54 -4.04
CA PHE A 85 9.54 5.84 -2.93
C PHE A 85 10.81 6.49 -3.54
N PRO A 86 11.48 7.47 -2.88
CA PRO A 86 11.23 8.04 -1.55
C PRO A 86 10.18 9.15 -1.51
N ASP A 87 9.74 9.63 -2.66
CA ASP A 87 8.69 10.64 -2.74
C ASP A 87 7.33 9.97 -2.95
N ALA A 88 6.28 10.62 -2.45
CA ALA A 88 4.93 10.15 -2.69
C ALA A 88 4.58 10.24 -4.18
N GLY A 89 3.92 9.20 -4.69
CA GLY A 89 3.52 9.09 -6.09
C GLY A 89 2.29 8.21 -6.26
N PRO A 90 1.75 8.10 -7.49
CA PRO A 90 0.69 7.14 -7.79
C PRO A 90 1.24 5.71 -7.76
N ASP A 91 0.35 4.72 -7.60
CA ASP A 91 0.71 3.38 -8.00
C ASP A 91 0.83 3.30 -9.54
N THR A 92 1.82 2.56 -10.01
CA THR A 92 2.05 2.31 -11.45
C THR A 92 1.91 0.84 -11.83
N THR A 93 1.67 -0.02 -10.85
CA THR A 93 1.25 -1.41 -11.02
C THR A 93 -0.28 -1.48 -10.88
N GLU A 94 -0.89 -2.48 -11.54
CA GLU A 94 -2.34 -2.69 -11.46
C GLU A 94 -2.63 -3.86 -10.53
N ASP A 95 -3.36 -3.62 -9.45
CA ASP A 95 -3.85 -4.66 -8.55
C ASP A 95 -5.21 -4.31 -7.90
N GLN A 96 -5.53 -4.93 -6.76
CA GLN A 96 -6.80 -4.74 -6.03
C GLN A 96 -6.64 -3.98 -4.73
N LEU A 97 -5.41 -3.69 -4.33
CA LEU A 97 -5.10 -2.78 -3.25
C LEU A 97 -5.37 -1.36 -3.76
N THR A 98 -5.70 -0.48 -2.82
CA THR A 98 -6.11 0.88 -3.15
C THR A 98 -5.72 1.83 -2.03
N CYS A 99 -5.37 3.05 -2.42
CA CYS A 99 -5.16 4.16 -1.51
C CYS A 99 -6.23 5.23 -1.69
N TRP A 100 -7.31 5.10 -0.94
CA TRP A 100 -8.40 6.05 -0.95
C TRP A 100 -7.95 7.43 -0.42
N PRO A 101 -8.43 8.53 -1.04
CA PRO A 101 -8.15 9.89 -0.59
C PRO A 101 -8.73 10.22 0.79
#